data_AF-A0A505D7J6-F1
#
_entry.id   AF-A0A505D7J6-F1
#
_cell.length_a   1.000
_cell.length_b   1.000
_cell.length_c   1.000
_cell.angle_alpha   90.00
_cell.angle_beta   90.00
_cell.angle_gamma   90.00
#
_symmetry.space_group_name_H-M   'P 1'
#
loop_
_entity.id
_entity.type
_entity.pdbx_description
1 polymer ?
#
loop_
_entity_poly.entity_id
_entity_poly.type
_entity_poly.pdbx_seq_one_letter_code
_entity_poly.pdbx_strand_id
1 'polypeptide(L)' 'MTCQTCKTGHVHNPLTPDQKKWLEERLGTSVPHNYFMCLGTRRDTTPCRNLRTYGHEKHFRIPLRMPDGID' A
#
# COMPACT_ATOMS: atom_id res chain seq x y z
N MET A 1 -12.61 2.47 5.38
CA MET A 1 -11.83 1.36 5.97
C MET A 1 -10.51 1.93 6.46
N THR A 2 -10.10 1.65 7.71
CA THR A 2 -8.92 2.29 8.33
C THR A 2 -7.63 1.63 7.85
N CYS A 3 -6.53 2.40 7.80
CA CYS A 3 -5.18 1.86 7.53
C CYS A 3 -4.48 1.53 8.85
N GLN A 4 -3.89 0.33 8.96
CA GLN A 4 -3.20 -0.07 10.20
C GLN A 4 -1.97 0.78 10.53
N THR A 5 -1.36 1.41 9.52
CA THR A 5 -0.07 2.12 9.66
C THR A 5 -0.27 3.57 10.07
N CYS A 6 -1.20 4.30 9.44
CA CYS A 6 -1.50 5.70 9.78
C CYS A 6 -2.75 5.85 10.68
N LYS A 7 -3.53 4.79 10.89
CA LYS A 7 -4.79 4.77 11.67
C LYS A 7 -5.87 5.71 11.14
N THR A 8 -5.73 6.15 9.89
CA THR A 8 -6.68 7.07 9.27
C THR A 8 -7.62 6.31 8.32
N GLY A 9 -8.86 6.80 8.18
CA GLY A 9 -9.88 6.24 7.29
C GLY A 9 -9.72 6.63 5.82
N HIS A 10 -8.52 7.04 5.41
CA HIS A 10 -8.27 7.72 4.13
C HIS A 10 -8.50 6.82 2.92
N VAL A 11 -8.64 7.50 1.77
CA VAL A 11 -8.74 6.90 0.44
C VAL A 11 -7.49 6.07 0.16
N HIS A 12 -7.73 4.84 -0.30
CA HIS A 12 -6.69 3.97 -0.81
C HIS A 12 -6.87 3.89 -2.32
N ASN A 13 -5.81 4.12 -3.09
CA ASN A 13 -5.86 4.05 -4.54
C ASN A 13 -5.39 2.68 -5.03
N PRO A 14 -5.99 2.14 -6.12
CA PRO A 14 -5.41 1.01 -6.83
C PRO A 14 -3.96 1.30 -7.22
N LEU A 15 -3.12 0.27 -7.25
CA LEU A 15 -1.74 0.43 -7.70
C LEU A 15 -1.69 0.80 -9.19
N THR A 16 -0.80 1.74 -9.54
CA THR A 16 -0.42 2.00 -10.92
C THR A 16 0.36 0.81 -11.51
N PRO A 17 0.52 0.70 -12.83
CA PRO A 17 1.29 -0.40 -13.44
C PRO A 17 2.72 -0.52 -12.88
N ASP A 18 3.40 0.61 -12.64
CA ASP A 18 4.77 0.61 -12.11
C ASP A 18 4.82 0.18 -10.64
N GLN A 19 3.89 0.67 -9.82
CA GLN A 19 3.71 0.22 -8.45
C GLN A 19 3.40 -1.28 -8.36
N LYS A 20 2.56 -1.77 -9.27
CA LYS A 20 2.23 -3.20 -9.37
C LYS A 20 3.48 -4.00 -9.72
N LYS A 21 4.21 -3.58 -10.74
CA LYS A 21 5.46 -4.23 -11.18
C LYS A 21 6.48 -4.30 -10.04
N TRP A 22 6.69 -3.19 -9.34
CA TRP A 22 7.57 -3.17 -8.17
C TRP A 22 7.14 -4.19 -7.11
N LEU A 23 5.83 -4.29 -6.85
CA LEU A 23 5.30 -5.23 -5.87
C LEU A 23 5.49 -6.69 -6.31
N GLU A 24 5.29 -6.98 -7.60
CA GLU A 24 5.52 -8.32 -8.17
C GLU A 24 6.99 -8.73 -8.05
N GLU A 25 7.91 -7.82 -8.40
CA GLU A 25 9.36 -8.01 -8.22
C GLU A 25 9.72 -8.23 -6.74
N ARG A 26 9.10 -7.46 -5.84
CA ARG A 26 9.36 -7.55 -4.40
C ARG A 26 8.89 -8.86 -3.78
N LEU A 27 7.80 -9.43 -4.28
CA LEU A 27 7.20 -10.67 -3.80
C LEU A 27 7.65 -11.91 -4.58
N GLY A 28 8.29 -11.74 -5.74
CA GLY A 28 8.69 -12.83 -6.62
C GLY A 28 7.52 -13.58 -7.26
N THR A 29 6.34 -12.96 -7.33
CA THR A 29 5.12 -13.57 -7.88
C THR A 29 4.18 -12.52 -8.45
N SER A 30 3.31 -12.90 -9.38
CA SER A 30 2.31 -11.98 -9.91
C SER A 30 1.28 -11.63 -8.83
N VAL A 31 0.86 -10.37 -8.81
CA VAL A 31 -0.13 -9.88 -7.86
C VAL A 31 -1.45 -9.55 -8.56
N PRO A 32 -2.60 -9.91 -7.98
CA PRO A 32 -3.90 -9.50 -8.50
C PRO A 32 -4.10 -7.97 -8.49
N HIS A 33 -5.12 -7.48 -9.21
CA HIS A 33 -5.44 -6.05 -9.30
C HIS A 33 -6.09 -5.47 -8.03
N ASN A 34 -6.28 -6.28 -6.99
CA ASN A 34 -6.95 -5.88 -5.75
C ASN A 34 -6.00 -5.30 -4.69
N TYR A 35 -4.79 -4.90 -5.09
CA TYR A 35 -3.84 -4.21 -4.23
C TYR A 35 -4.03 -2.69 -4.32
N PHE A 36 -3.87 -2.06 -3.16
CA PHE A 36 -4.08 -0.63 -2.98
C PHE A 36 -2.96 -0.03 -2.14
N MET A 37 -2.66 1.24 -2.40
CA MET A 37 -1.75 2.05 -1.62
C MET A 37 -2.55 3.06 -0.77
N CYS A 38 -2.20 3.16 0.52
CA CYS A 38 -2.74 4.19 1.40
C CYS A 38 -2.14 5.56 1.07
N LEU A 39 -3.01 6.53 0.78
CA LEU A 39 -2.64 7.94 0.57
C LEU A 39 -2.76 8.81 1.82
N GLY A 40 -3.01 8.19 2.98
CA GLY A 40 -3.05 8.92 4.24
C GLY A 40 -1.68 9.45 4.65
N THR A 41 -1.68 10.41 5.57
CA THR A 41 -0.47 10.95 6.20
C THR A 41 -0.27 10.32 7.57
N ARG A 42 0.97 10.04 7.94
CA ARG A 42 1.35 9.54 9.27
C ARG A 42 1.49 10.70 10.26
N ARG A 43 1.66 10.39 11.55
CA ARG A 43 1.81 11.39 12.63
C ARG A 43 3.03 12.31 12.45
N ASP A 44 4.06 11.80 11.79
CA ASP A 44 5.29 12.52 11.44
C ASP A 44 5.13 13.33 10.14
N THR A 45 3.91 13.56 9.67
CA THR A 45 3.56 14.25 8.40
C THR A 45 4.07 13.57 7.12
N THR A 46 4.63 12.36 7.21
CA THR A 46 5.08 11.60 6.03
C THR A 46 3.92 10.88 5.34
N PRO A 47 3.96 10.72 4.00
CA PRO A 47 3.04 9.86 3.28
C PRO A 47 3.07 8.42 3.84
N CYS A 48 1.89 7.80 4.01
CA CYS A 48 1.78 6.47 4.58
C CYS A 48 2.30 5.39 3.62
N ARG A 49 1.87 5.43 2.36
CA ARG A 49 2.26 4.53 1.26
C ARG A 49 2.12 3.04 1.59
N ASN A 50 1.30 2.68 2.58
CA ASN A 50 1.12 1.30 3.01
C ASN A 50 0.37 0.49 1.96
N LEU A 51 0.90 -0.68 1.61
CA LEU A 51 0.29 -1.62 0.70
C LEU A 51 -0.64 -2.59 1.42
N ARG A 52 -1.78 -2.83 0.80
CA ARG A 52 -2.83 -3.71 1.32
C ARG A 52 -3.65 -4.27 0.16
N THR A 53 -4.53 -5.21 0.48
CA THR A 53 -5.65 -5.55 -0.39
C THR A 53 -6.92 -4.87 0.10
N TYR A 54 -7.93 -4.76 -0.78
CA TYR A 54 -9.20 -4.10 -0.46
C TYR A 54 -9.86 -4.67 0.81
N GLY A 55 -9.89 -6.00 0.94
CA GLY A 55 -10.56 -6.70 2.04
C GLY A 55 -9.73 -6.90 3.32
N HIS A 56 -8.41 -6.70 3.27
CA HIS A 56 -7.53 -7.00 4.41
C HIS A 56 -6.69 -5.78 4.80
N GLU A 57 -6.97 -5.22 5.98
CA GLU A 57 -6.13 -4.16 6.57
C GLU A 57 -4.71 -4.68 6.88
N LYS A 58 -4.57 -5.97 7.21
CA LYS A 58 -3.32 -6.66 7.53
C LYS A 58 -2.96 -7.72 6.48
N HIS A 59 -2.70 -7.28 5.26
CA HIS A 59 -2.36 -8.23 4.18
C HIS A 59 -0.96 -8.86 4.36
N PHE A 60 0.00 -8.07 4.84
CA PHE A 60 1.37 -8.54 5.09
C PHE A 60 1.63 -8.71 6.59
N ARG A 61 2.37 -9.77 6.97
CA ARG A 61 2.81 -10.00 8.36
C ARG A 61 3.60 -8.81 8.91
N ILE A 62 4.46 -8.22 8.08
CA ILE A 62 5.15 -6.96 8.34
C ILE A 62 4.60 -5.94 7.34
N PRO A 63 4.14 -4.75 7.77
CA PRO A 63 3.63 -3.73 6.85
C PRO A 63 4.61 -3.43 5.72
N LEU A 64 4.20 -3.70 4.49
CA LEU A 64 4.96 -3.35 3.29
C LEU A 64 4.52 -1.97 2.82
N ARG A 65 5.49 -1.11 2.53
CA ARG A 65 5.24 0.26 2.04
C ARG A 65 5.83 0.42 0.65
N MET A 66 5.13 1.16 -0.21
CA MET A 66 5.66 1.58 -1.49
C MET A 66 6.81 2.57 -1.23
N PRO A 67 7.99 2.37 -1.83
CA PRO A 67 9.10 3.31 -1.75
C PRO A 67 8.72 4.68 -2.31
N ASP A 68 9.40 5.73 -1.85
CA ASP A 68 9.28 7.05 -2.45
C ASP A 68 9.85 7.03 -3.88
N GLY A 69 9.22 7.75 -4.82
CA GLY A 69 9.63 7.82 -6.22
C GLY A 69 9.02 6.75 -7.15
N ILE A 70 8.11 5.92 -6.64
CA ILE A 70 7.30 4.99 -7.46
C ILE A 70 5.85 5.44 -7.43
N ASP A 71 5.45 6.28 -8.39
CA ASP A 71 4.11 6.88 -8.47
C ASP A 71 3.32 6.38 -9.68
#